data_AF-A0A9C9Z828-F1
#
_entry.id   AF-A0A9C9Z828-F1
#
_cell.length_a   1.000
_cell.length_b   1.000
_cell.length_c   1.000
_cell.angle_alpha   90.00
_cell.angle_beta   90.00
_cell.angle_gamma   90.00
#
_symmetry.space_group_name_H-M   'P 1'
#
loop_
_entity.id
_entity.type
_entity.pdbx_description
1 polymer ?
#
loop_
_entity_poly.entity_id
_entity_poly.type
_entity_poly.pdbx_seq_one_letter_code
_entity_poly.pdbx_strand_id
1 'polypeptide(L)'
;AEFPEITYRSTRLILDANGKSATVEGHLTIMDVSKPVTLTVDSINCGDHPMKRGTYVCGFNATAAIKRSDFGINYALPAVGDEMALNIELEAVRD
;
A
#
# COMPACT_ATOMS: atom_id res chain seq x y z
N ALA A 1 -20.78 3.31 -11.80
CA ALA A 1 -19.52 4.04 -11.59
C ALA A 1 -18.60 3.72 -12.77
N GLU A 2 -17.94 4.72 -13.35
CA GLU A 2 -17.08 4.53 -14.54
C GLU A 2 -15.77 3.80 -14.19
N PHE A 3 -15.14 4.15 -13.06
CA PHE A 3 -13.93 3.50 -12.55
C PHE A 3 -14.20 2.95 -11.14
N PRO A 4 -14.68 1.70 -11.00
CA PRO A 4 -15.13 1.17 -9.71
C PRO A 4 -13.98 0.72 -8.79
N GLU A 5 -12.77 0.55 -9.33
CA GLU A 5 -11.63 -0.05 -8.63
C GLU A 5 -10.42 0.87 -8.62
N ILE A 6 -9.66 0.79 -7.53
CA ILE A 6 -8.28 1.27 -7.44
C ILE A 6 -7.43 0.02 -7.21
N THR A 7 -6.36 -0.13 -8.00
CA THR A 7 -5.51 -1.33 -7.92
C THR A 7 -4.06 -0.95 -7.67
N TYR A 8 -3.38 -1.76 -6.86
CA TYR A 8 -1.93 -1.71 -6.72
C TYR A 8 -1.34 -3.06 -7.13
N ARG A 9 -0.35 -3.06 -8.02
CA ARG A 9 0.35 -4.27 -8.47
C ARG A 9 1.83 -4.13 -8.20
N SER A 10 2.34 -4.92 -7.26
CA SER A 10 3.76 -4.97 -6.95
C SER A 10 4.57 -5.53 -8.11
N THR A 11 5.71 -4.91 -8.40
CA THR A 11 6.70 -5.40 -9.36
C THR A 11 7.94 -5.95 -8.66
N ARG A 12 8.25 -5.45 -7.46
CA ARG A 12 9.40 -5.91 -6.68
C ARG A 12 9.18 -5.72 -5.19
N LEU A 13 9.56 -6.72 -4.42
CA LEU A 13 9.65 -6.66 -2.96
C LEU A 13 11.13 -6.70 -2.57
N ILE A 14 11.54 -5.76 -1.72
CA ILE A 14 12.91 -5.69 -1.18
C ILE A 14 12.77 -5.71 0.33
N LEU A 15 13.13 -6.84 0.94
CA LEU A 15 13.18 -6.98 2.40
C LEU A 15 14.51 -6.46 2.93
N ASP A 16 14.49 -5.92 4.14
CA ASP A 16 15.72 -5.68 4.89
C ASP A 16 16.37 -7.01 5.34
N ALA A 17 17.59 -6.91 5.90
CA ALA A 17 18.39 -8.09 6.25
C ALA A 17 17.75 -8.98 7.33
N ASN A 18 16.84 -8.44 8.15
CA ASN A 18 16.18 -9.19 9.23
C ASN A 18 14.70 -9.52 8.92
N GLY A 19 14.20 -9.12 7.74
CA GLY A 19 12.83 -9.33 7.29
C GLY A 19 11.78 -8.58 8.10
N LYS A 20 12.14 -7.47 8.76
CA LYS A 20 11.23 -6.67 9.59
C LYS A 20 10.72 -5.42 8.92
N SER A 21 11.35 -4.98 7.84
CA SER A 21 10.88 -3.87 7.02
C SER A 21 11.02 -4.22 5.53
N ALA A 22 10.32 -3.47 4.68
CA ALA A 22 10.37 -3.69 3.25
C ALA A 22 10.18 -2.40 2.44
N THR A 23 10.66 -2.44 1.21
CA THR A 23 10.25 -1.53 0.14
C THR A 23 9.50 -2.34 -0.91
N VAL A 24 8.29 -1.91 -1.24
CA VAL A 24 7.45 -2.54 -2.28
C VAL A 24 7.36 -1.58 -3.45
N GLU A 25 8.03 -1.91 -4.54
CA GLU A 25 7.87 -1.18 -5.80
C GLU A 25 6.67 -1.75 -6.53
N GLY A 26 5.87 -0.89 -7.16
CA GLY A 26 4.69 -1.32 -7.90
C GLY A 26 4.02 -0.19 -8.65
N HIS A 27 2.88 -0.51 -9.27
CA HIS A 27 2.06 0.43 -10.00
C HIS A 27 0.72 0.61 -9.30
N LEU A 28 0.40 1.86 -8.95
CA LEU A 28 -0.92 2.27 -8.49
C LEU A 28 -1.74 2.72 -9.71
N THR A 29 -2.97 2.25 -9.82
CA THR A 29 -3.90 2.63 -10.89
C THR A 29 -5.15 3.24 -10.29
N ILE A 30 -5.44 4.48 -10.67
CA ILE A 30 -6.62 5.25 -10.27
C ILE A 30 -7.22 5.85 -11.54
N MET A 31 -8.51 5.63 -11.78
CA MET A 31 -9.23 6.10 -12.99
C MET A 31 -8.48 5.78 -14.29
N ASP A 32 -8.06 4.51 -14.47
CA ASP A 32 -7.26 4.01 -15.60
C ASP A 32 -5.87 4.65 -15.81
N VAL A 33 -5.47 5.61 -14.97
CA VAL A 33 -4.10 6.16 -14.98
C VAL A 33 -3.23 5.32 -14.05
N SER A 34 -2.21 4.68 -14.61
CA SER A 34 -1.24 3.87 -13.87
C SER A 34 0.08 4.62 -13.67
N LYS A 35 0.58 4.67 -12.44
CA LYS A 35 1.85 5.33 -12.07
C LYS A 35 2.68 4.45 -11.15
N PRO A 36 4.02 4.48 -11.27
CA PRO A 36 4.88 3.82 -10.30
C PRO A 36 4.74 4.49 -8.93
N VAL A 37 4.44 3.69 -7.91
CA VAL A 37 4.35 4.12 -6.52
C VAL A 37 5.06 3.08 -5.66
N THR A 38 6.03 3.55 -4.89
CA THR A 38 6.77 2.72 -3.94
C THR A 38 6.11 2.83 -2.57
N LEU A 39 5.74 1.70 -1.98
CA LEU A 39 5.27 1.62 -0.61
C LEU A 39 6.45 1.31 0.33
N THR A 40 6.55 2.05 1.42
CA THR A 40 7.50 1.79 2.51
C THR A 40 6.79 1.00 3.60
N VAL A 41 7.34 -0.14 4.00
CA VAL A 41 6.80 -0.99 5.06
C VAL A 41 7.74 -0.92 6.26
N ASP A 42 7.29 -0.27 7.33
CA ASP A 42 8.16 0.03 8.49
C ASP A 42 8.24 -1.12 9.50
N SER A 43 7.20 -1.97 9.55
CA SER A 43 7.18 -3.13 10.42
C SER A 43 6.40 -4.29 9.82
N ILE A 44 7.00 -5.48 9.93
CA ILE A 44 6.42 -6.76 9.57
C ILE A 44 6.46 -7.63 10.82
N ASN A 45 5.30 -8.09 11.27
CA ASN A 45 5.19 -9.01 12.39
C ASN A 45 4.41 -10.26 11.98
N CYS A 46 4.98 -11.43 12.25
CA CYS A 46 4.37 -12.70 11.93
C CYS A 46 4.40 -13.62 13.15
N GLY A 47 3.31 -14.31 13.42
CA GLY A 47 3.17 -15.17 14.58
C GLY A 47 1.84 -15.92 14.62
N ASP A 48 1.67 -16.74 15.66
CA ASP A 48 0.40 -17.40 15.92
C ASP A 48 -0.65 -16.38 16.36
N HIS A 49 -1.85 -16.47 15.78
CA HIS A 49 -2.96 -15.59 16.10
C HIS A 49 -3.43 -15.83 17.54
N PRO A 50 -3.51 -14.80 18.40
CA PRO A 50 -3.69 -14.96 19.84
C PRO A 50 -5.00 -15.65 20.23
N MET A 51 -6.04 -15.49 19.41
CA MET A 51 -7.39 -16.03 19.68
C MET A 51 -7.74 -17.26 18.83
N LYS A 52 -6.94 -17.61 17.82
CA LYS A 52 -7.27 -18.67 16.84
C LYS A 52 -6.15 -19.67 16.79
N ARG A 53 -6.31 -20.75 17.56
CA ARG A 53 -5.30 -21.81 17.68
C ARG A 53 -5.00 -22.42 16.31
N GLY A 54 -3.71 -22.53 15.98
CA GLY A 54 -3.25 -23.09 14.71
C GLY A 54 -3.35 -22.15 13.51
N THR A 55 -3.76 -20.89 13.70
CA THR A 55 -3.74 -19.87 12.65
C THR A 55 -2.46 -19.05 12.78
N TYR A 56 -1.64 -19.04 11.73
CA TYR A 56 -0.46 -18.17 11.65
C TYR A 56 -0.81 -16.94 10.81
N VAL A 57 -0.45 -15.75 11.28
CA VAL A 57 -0.73 -14.48 10.61
C VAL A 57 0.53 -13.67 10.41
N CYS A 58 0.54 -12.82 9.39
CA CYS A 58 1.51 -11.76 9.19
C CYS A 58 0.79 -10.42 9.03
N GLY A 59 1.17 -9.43 9.85
CA GLY A 59 0.69 -8.07 9.77
C GLY A 59 1.78 -7.09 9.34
N PHE A 60 1.40 -6.07 8.58
CA PHE A 60 2.28 -4.98 8.19
C PHE A 60 1.55 -3.67 7.98
N ASN A 61 2.30 -2.58 8.16
CA ASN A 61 1.85 -1.22 7.83
C ASN A 61 2.71 -0.68 6.70
N ALA A 62 2.07 -0.14 5.66
CA ALA A 62 2.72 0.44 4.51
C ALA A 62 2.28 1.89 4.29
N THR A 63 3.23 2.74 3.90
CA THR A 63 2.98 4.17 3.62
C THR A 63 3.49 4.57 2.25
N ALA A 64 2.86 5.58 1.65
CA ALA A 64 3.36 6.30 0.50
C ALA A 64 2.75 7.71 0.43
N ALA A 65 3.38 8.61 -0.33
CA ALA A 65 2.79 9.88 -0.69
C ALA A 65 2.63 9.95 -2.21
N ILE A 66 1.47 10.39 -2.67
CA ILE A 66 1.16 10.59 -4.09
C ILE A 66 0.62 11.99 -4.31
N LYS A 67 0.65 12.47 -5.56
CA LYS A 67 -0.14 13.63 -5.97
C LYS A 67 -1.40 13.18 -6.67
N ARG A 68 -2.56 13.67 -6.26
CA ARG A 68 -3.83 13.30 -6.89
C ARG A 68 -3.94 13.86 -8.31
N SER A 69 -3.26 14.97 -8.61
CA SER A 69 -3.14 15.52 -9.96
C SER A 69 -2.43 14.59 -10.95
N ASP A 70 -1.47 13.76 -10.49
CA ASP A 70 -0.76 12.79 -11.35
C ASP A 70 -1.69 11.71 -11.93
N PHE A 71 -2.85 11.52 -11.29
CA PHE A 71 -3.92 10.59 -11.70
C PHE A 71 -5.12 11.32 -12.33
N GLY A 72 -4.98 12.61 -12.65
CA GLY A 72 -6.03 13.41 -13.28
C GLY A 72 -7.07 14.01 -12.32
N ILE A 73 -6.92 13.83 -11.00
CA ILE A 73 -7.85 14.37 -10.00
C ILE A 73 -7.46 15.81 -9.68
N ASN A 74 -7.87 16.76 -10.53
CA ASN A 74 -7.46 18.16 -10.43
C ASN A 74 -8.46 19.08 -9.70
N TYR A 75 -9.63 18.55 -9.32
CA TYR A 75 -10.72 19.34 -8.71
C TYR A 75 -10.24 20.11 -7.46
N ALA A 76 -10.63 21.37 -7.33
CA ALA A 76 -10.33 22.26 -6.19
C ALA A 76 -8.84 22.54 -5.90
N LEU A 77 -7.91 22.24 -6.82
CA LEU A 77 -6.52 22.73 -6.69
C LEU A 77 -6.44 24.26 -6.90
N PRO A 78 -5.59 25.00 -6.14
CA PRO A 78 -4.77 24.56 -5.01
C PRO A 78 -5.47 24.67 -3.64
N ALA A 79 -6.75 25.03 -3.59
CA ALA A 79 -7.49 25.23 -2.34
C ALA A 79 -7.57 23.96 -1.47
N VAL A 80 -7.61 22.79 -2.10
CA VAL A 80 -7.41 21.47 -1.47
C VAL A 80 -6.05 20.93 -1.90
N GLY A 81 -5.21 20.54 -0.94
CA GLY A 81 -3.85 20.03 -1.20
C GLY A 81 -3.79 18.94 -2.27
N ASP A 82 -2.67 18.92 -3.01
CA ASP A 82 -2.42 17.94 -4.07
C ASP A 82 -1.80 16.65 -3.53
N GLU A 83 -0.98 16.76 -2.48
CA GLU A 83 -0.34 15.60 -1.84
C GLU A 83 -1.35 14.83 -1.00
N MET A 84 -1.37 13.50 -1.20
CA MET A 84 -2.17 12.56 -0.43
C MET A 84 -1.25 11.51 0.18
N ALA A 85 -1.38 11.33 1.50
CA ALA A 85 -0.75 10.23 2.21
C ALA A 85 -1.62 8.96 2.08
N LEU A 86 -0.99 7.87 1.69
CA LEU A 86 -1.55 6.52 1.72
C LEU A 86 -1.05 5.84 2.98
N ASN A 87 -1.97 5.32 3.80
CA ASN A 87 -1.68 4.49 4.96
C ASN A 87 -2.45 3.17 4.77
N ILE A 88 -1.73 2.07 4.71
CA ILE A 88 -2.28 0.73 4.46
C ILE A 88 -1.91 -0.14 5.65
N GLU A 89 -2.91 -0.68 6.33
CA GLU A 89 -2.75 -1.64 7.42
C GLU A 89 -3.35 -2.97 6.96
N LEU A 90 -2.57 -4.03 7.02
CA LEU A 90 -3.01 -5.36 6.58
C LEU A 90 -2.57 -6.42 7.59
N GLU A 91 -3.45 -7.38 7.84
CA GLU A 91 -3.12 -8.67 8.44
C GLU A 91 -3.61 -9.78 7.51
N ALA A 92 -2.72 -10.73 7.19
CA ALA A 92 -3.01 -11.87 6.32
C ALA A 92 -2.77 -13.18 7.07
N VAL A 93 -3.69 -14.14 6.87
CA VAL A 93 -3.55 -15.52 7.35
C VAL A 93 -2.65 -16.28 6.37
N ARG A 94 -1.76 -17.13 6.92
CA ARG A 94 -0.98 -18.07 6.11
C ARG A 94 -1.90 -19.19 5.61
N ASP A 95 -1.93 -19.36 4.29
CA ASP A 95 -2.63 -20.46 3.60
C ASP A 95 -2.13 -21.85 4.01
#